data_AF-S4P7F1-F1
#
_entry.id   AF-S4P7F1-F1
#
_cell.length_a   1.000
_cell.length_b   1.000
_cell.length_c   1.000
_cell.angle_alpha   90.00
_cell.angle_beta   90.00
_cell.angle_gamma   90.00
#
_symmetry.space_group_name_H-M   'P 1'
#
loop_
_entity.id
_entity.type
_entity.pdbx_description
1 polymer ?
#
loop_
_entity_poly.entity_id
_entity_poly.type
_entity_poly.pdbx_seq_one_letter_code
_entity_poly.pdbx_strand_id
1 'polypeptide(L)'
;MKISNKENSSRSMTVARYHEVTLGITHSQLILPIPLHITPAFEGDEVSLSWRLHFEFVTSNERLQPGPDDKDWNAPLSVPIETMVWNLPVKIYSTLPKQISQQTLGNDAYTLYIK
;
A
#
# COMPACT_ATOMS: atom_id res chain seq x y z
N MET A 1 5.01 38.10 19.60
CA MET A 1 5.28 36.76 19.02
C MET A 1 4.21 36.49 17.97
N LYS A 2 4.56 36.55 16.68
CA LYS A 2 3.63 36.19 15.59
C LYS A 2 3.78 34.68 15.36
N ILE A 3 2.72 33.92 15.61
CA ILE A 3 2.62 32.53 15.21
C ILE A 3 2.41 32.56 13.69
N SER A 4 3.46 32.29 12.92
CA SER A 4 3.35 32.14 11.48
C SER A 4 2.65 30.82 11.17
N ASN A 5 1.44 30.89 10.63
CA ASN A 5 0.78 29.76 9.98
C ASN A 5 1.63 29.38 8.75
N LYS A 6 2.54 28.43 8.91
CA LYS A 6 3.28 27.83 7.80
C LYS A 6 2.30 26.86 7.13
N GLU A 7 1.70 27.27 6.02
CA GLU A 7 0.95 26.37 5.15
C GLU A 7 1.91 25.29 4.65
N ASN A 8 1.86 24.12 5.29
CA ASN A 8 2.63 22.96 4.86
C ASN A 8 2.01 22.44 3.56
N SER A 9 2.56 22.87 2.43
CA SER A 9 2.27 22.28 1.13
C SER A 9 2.79 20.83 1.13
N SER A 10 1.90 19.87 1.33
CA SER A 10 2.21 18.45 1.25
C SER A 10 1.89 17.94 -0.16
N ARG A 11 2.81 17.18 -0.75
CA ARG A 11 2.59 16.46 -2.02
C ARG A 11 2.66 14.97 -1.75
N SER A 12 1.69 14.22 -2.29
CA SER A 12 1.67 12.76 -2.23
C SER A 12 2.02 12.20 -3.60
N MET A 13 2.87 11.19 -3.63
CA MET A 13 3.25 10.46 -4.85
C MET A 13 3.08 8.97 -4.60
N THR A 14 2.49 8.27 -5.57
CA THR A 14 2.37 6.81 -5.55
C THR A 14 3.54 6.22 -6.33
N VAL A 15 4.27 5.30 -5.70
CA VAL A 15 5.47 4.70 -6.30
C VAL A 15 5.25 3.25 -6.73
N ALA A 16 4.31 2.56 -6.08
CA ALA A 16 3.84 1.25 -6.49
C ALA A 16 2.34 1.17 -6.25
N ARG A 17 1.62 0.48 -7.15
CA ARG A 17 0.18 0.22 -7.03
C ARG A 17 -0.11 -1.21 -7.43
N TYR A 18 -0.97 -1.86 -6.67
CA TYR A 18 -1.63 -3.09 -7.04
C TYR A 18 -3.14 -2.84 -7.04
N HIS A 19 -3.85 -3.42 -7.99
CA HIS A 19 -5.30 -3.29 -8.10
C HIS A 19 -5.87 -4.58 -8.66
N GLU A 20 -6.88 -5.12 -7.98
CA GLU A 20 -7.52 -6.37 -8.33
C GLU A 20 -9.03 -6.23 -8.15
N VAL A 21 -9.79 -6.79 -9.08
CA VAL A 21 -11.26 -6.85 -9.03
C VAL A 21 -11.65 -8.31 -9.01
N THR A 22 -12.40 -8.71 -7.99
CA THR A 22 -12.65 -10.13 -7.72
C THR A 22 -14.09 -10.38 -7.29
N LEU A 23 -14.61 -11.56 -7.63
CA LEU A 23 -15.91 -12.05 -7.17
C LEU A 23 -15.77 -13.51 -6.73
N GLY A 24 -16.39 -13.86 -5.59
CA GLY A 24 -16.47 -15.25 -5.14
C GLY A 24 -15.20 -15.83 -4.54
N ILE A 25 -14.18 -15.01 -4.26
CA ILE A 25 -12.98 -15.44 -3.55
C ILE A 25 -13.10 -15.15 -2.05
N THR A 26 -12.58 -16.04 -1.22
CA THR A 26 -12.51 -15.84 0.24
C THR A 26 -11.20 -15.18 0.67
N HIS A 27 -10.15 -15.29 -0.15
CA HIS A 27 -8.81 -14.78 0.14
C HIS A 27 -8.15 -14.30 -1.15
N SER A 28 -7.42 -13.18 -1.09
CA SER A 28 -6.48 -12.71 -2.13
C SER A 28 -5.10 -12.50 -1.52
N GLN A 29 -4.06 -12.66 -2.34
CA GLN A 29 -2.67 -12.40 -1.97
C GLN A 29 -2.16 -11.16 -2.69
N LEU A 30 -1.41 -10.33 -1.96
CA LEU A 30 -0.84 -9.08 -2.47
C LEU A 30 0.68 -9.13 -2.38
N ILE A 31 1.36 -8.78 -3.47
CA ILE A 31 2.80 -8.47 -3.46
C ILE A 31 2.98 -7.06 -4.02
N LEU A 32 3.42 -6.12 -3.17
CA LEU A 32 3.71 -4.75 -3.57
C LEU A 32 5.23 -4.50 -3.52
N PRO A 33 5.93 -4.45 -4.67
CA PRO A 33 7.38 -4.28 -4.67
C PRO A 33 7.77 -2.87 -4.22
N ILE A 34 8.76 -2.78 -3.36
CA ILE A 34 9.39 -1.52 -2.96
C ILE A 34 10.63 -1.31 -3.86
N PRO A 35 10.66 -0.30 -4.75
CA PRO A 35 11.81 -0.12 -5.61
C PRO A 35 13.07 0.26 -4.81
N LEU A 36 14.23 -0.27 -5.18
CA LEU A 36 15.47 -0.03 -4.44
C LEU A 36 15.98 1.41 -4.53
N HIS A 37 15.51 2.17 -5.51
CA HIS A 37 15.92 3.56 -5.73
C HIS A 37 15.07 4.57 -4.95
N ILE A 38 14.09 4.13 -4.16
CA ILE A 38 13.24 5.09 -3.43
C ILE A 38 13.98 5.68 -2.23
N THR A 39 13.74 6.95 -1.98
CA THR A 39 14.37 7.69 -0.89
C THR A 39 13.80 7.21 0.46
N PRO A 40 14.64 6.80 1.43
CA PRO A 40 14.20 6.50 2.80
C PRO A 40 13.47 7.67 3.47
N ALA A 41 12.67 7.38 4.49
CA ALA A 41 12.02 8.43 5.27
C ALA A 41 13.07 9.30 5.99
N PHE A 42 12.86 10.62 6.01
CA PHE A 42 13.70 11.57 6.74
C PHE A 42 12.88 12.75 7.26
N GLU A 43 13.42 13.42 8.27
CA GLU A 43 12.84 14.62 8.88
C GLU A 43 13.93 15.66 9.05
N GLY A 44 13.63 16.89 8.63
CA GLY A 44 14.50 18.07 8.78
C GLY A 44 13.65 19.32 9.00
N ASP A 45 14.31 20.44 9.29
CA ASP A 45 13.64 21.68 9.74
C ASP A 45 12.74 22.30 8.64
N GLU A 46 13.12 22.16 7.37
CA GLU A 46 12.39 22.71 6.23
C GLU A 46 11.51 21.70 5.50
N VAL A 47 11.88 20.43 5.49
CA VAL A 47 11.27 19.37 4.67
C VAL A 47 11.36 18.01 5.35
N SER A 48 10.29 17.23 5.22
CA SER A 48 10.24 15.83 5.63
C SER A 48 9.68 14.96 4.52
N LEU A 49 10.09 13.69 4.52
CA LEU A 49 9.57 12.63 3.65
C LEU A 49 9.09 11.48 4.53
N SER A 50 7.81 11.13 4.40
CA SER A 50 7.22 9.96 5.06
C SER A 50 6.53 9.07 4.04
N TRP A 51 6.50 7.77 4.35
CA TRP A 51 5.87 6.75 3.51
C TRP A 51 4.62 6.20 4.17
N ARG A 52 3.64 5.86 3.34
CA ARG A 52 2.42 5.17 3.78
C ARG A 52 2.04 4.09 2.78
N LEU A 53 1.51 2.99 3.28
CA LEU A 53 0.71 2.07 2.48
C LEU A 53 -0.73 2.57 2.49
N HIS A 54 -1.26 2.77 1.29
CA HIS A 54 -2.64 3.18 1.09
C HIS A 54 -3.42 1.99 0.56
N PHE A 55 -4.34 1.48 1.38
CA PHE A 55 -5.27 0.43 1.00
C PHE A 55 -6.64 1.05 0.78
N GLU A 56 -7.25 0.68 -0.33
CA GLU A 56 -8.63 1.03 -0.66
C GLU A 56 -9.35 -0.28 -0.97
N PHE A 57 -10.35 -0.60 -0.15
CA PHE A 57 -11.21 -1.74 -0.35
C PHE A 57 -12.57 -1.24 -0.81
N VAL A 58 -12.96 -1.65 -2.01
CA VAL A 58 -14.29 -1.41 -2.56
C VAL A 58 -15.03 -2.74 -2.52
N THR A 59 -16.01 -2.84 -1.63
CA THR A 59 -16.76 -4.07 -1.39
C THR A 59 -18.24 -3.85 -1.66
N SER A 60 -18.95 -4.94 -1.94
CA SER A 60 -20.40 -4.94 -1.97
C SER A 60 -20.92 -5.98 -0.99
N ASN A 61 -21.97 -5.63 -0.25
CA ASN A 61 -22.70 -6.57 0.58
C ASN A 61 -23.78 -7.31 -0.23
N GLU A 62 -23.95 -6.97 -1.52
CA GLU A 62 -24.86 -7.69 -2.40
C GLU A 62 -24.26 -9.01 -2.85
N ARG A 63 -25.10 -10.04 -2.85
CA ARG A 63 -24.76 -11.35 -3.40
C ARG A 63 -24.84 -11.30 -4.92
N LEU A 64 -23.72 -11.01 -5.56
CA LEU A 64 -23.59 -11.04 -7.02
C LEU A 64 -23.39 -12.49 -7.49
N GLN A 65 -24.47 -13.15 -7.89
CA GLN A 65 -24.44 -14.52 -8.40
C GLN A 65 -25.47 -14.70 -9.53
N PRO A 66 -25.23 -15.63 -10.47
CA PRO A 66 -26.22 -15.98 -11.48
C PRO A 66 -27.52 -16.49 -10.87
N GLY A 67 -28.64 -16.10 -11.48
CA GLY A 67 -29.93 -16.72 -11.23
C GLY A 67 -29.96 -18.17 -11.77
N PRO A 68 -30.88 -19.01 -11.28
CA PRO A 68 -30.99 -20.41 -11.70
C PRO A 68 -31.25 -20.60 -13.20
N ASP A 69 -31.83 -19.61 -13.87
CA ASP A 69 -32.16 -19.65 -15.31
C ASP A 69 -31.19 -18.80 -16.17
N ASP A 70 -30.18 -18.16 -15.57
CA ASP A 70 -29.23 -17.31 -16.29
C ASP A 70 -28.17 -18.16 -17.00
N LYS A 71 -28.35 -18.36 -18.31
CA LYS A 71 -27.36 -19.02 -19.17
C LYS A 71 -26.15 -18.15 -19.46
N ASP A 72 -26.35 -16.83 -19.53
CA ASP A 72 -25.33 -15.83 -19.85
C ASP A 72 -25.35 -14.74 -18.77
N TRP A 73 -24.79 -15.06 -17.61
CA TRP A 73 -24.72 -14.11 -16.51
C TRP A 73 -23.72 -12.98 -16.81
N ASN A 74 -24.24 -11.75 -16.79
CA ASN A 74 -23.45 -10.54 -16.96
C ASN A 74 -23.40 -9.78 -15.63
N ALA A 75 -22.28 -9.11 -15.38
CA ALA A 75 -22.17 -8.22 -14.23
C ALA A 75 -23.22 -7.09 -14.33
N PRO A 76 -23.89 -6.72 -13.23
CA PRO A 76 -24.84 -5.63 -13.24
C PRO A 76 -24.16 -4.30 -13.57
N LEU A 77 -24.90 -3.38 -14.21
CA LEU A 77 -24.41 -2.05 -14.61
C LEU A 77 -24.08 -1.15 -13.42
N SER A 78 -24.69 -1.43 -12.26
CA SER A 78 -24.48 -0.70 -11.01
C SER A 78 -24.51 -1.71 -9.87
N VAL A 79 -23.56 -1.57 -8.96
CA VAL A 79 -23.46 -2.36 -7.73
C VAL A 79 -23.39 -1.37 -6.57
N PRO A 80 -24.24 -1.50 -5.55
CA PRO A 80 -24.08 -0.77 -4.30
C PRO A 80 -22.76 -1.18 -3.65
N ILE A 81 -21.92 -0.19 -3.40
CA ILE A 81 -20.59 -0.39 -2.82
C ILE A 81 -20.44 0.33 -1.49
N GLU A 82 -19.54 -0.20 -0.68
CA GLU A 82 -18.93 0.46 0.46
C GLU A 82 -17.42 0.60 0.18
N THR A 83 -16.85 1.74 0.59
CA THR A 83 -15.42 2.01 0.43
C THR A 83 -14.78 2.15 1.80
N MET A 84 -13.76 1.34 2.05
CA MET A 84 -12.91 1.43 3.24
C MET A 84 -11.50 1.84 2.85
N VAL A 85 -10.98 2.86 3.51
CA VAL A 85 -9.64 3.41 3.22
C VAL A 85 -8.76 3.31 4.45
N TRP A 86 -7.62 2.62 4.32
CA TRP A 86 -6.62 2.51 5.37
C TRP A 86 -5.30 3.15 4.92
N ASN A 87 -4.81 4.08 5.74
CA ASN A 87 -3.50 4.69 5.56
C ASN A 87 -2.58 4.20 6.67
N LEU A 88 -1.70 3.26 6.37
CA LEU A 88 -0.75 2.72 7.32
C LEU A 88 0.61 3.41 7.14
N PRO A 89 1.09 4.20 8.10
CA PRO A 89 2.44 4.76 8.02
C PRO A 89 3.48 3.64 8.07
N VAL A 90 4.50 3.74 7.22
CA VAL A 90 5.60 2.77 7.16
C VAL A 90 6.94 3.48 7.14
N LYS A 91 7.98 2.81 7.64
CA LYS A 91 9.37 3.26 7.51
C LYS A 91 10.07 2.40 6.47
N ILE A 92 10.64 3.06 5.47
CA ILE A 92 11.45 2.40 4.45
C ILE A 92 12.90 2.77 4.71
N TYR A 93 13.75 1.75 4.75
CA TYR A 93 15.17 1.86 4.99
C TYR A 93 15.94 1.51 3.72
N SER A 94 17.11 2.13 3.55
CA SER A 94 18.04 1.74 2.51
C SER A 94 18.61 0.34 2.79
N THR A 95 18.88 -0.40 1.73
CA THR A 95 19.54 -1.70 1.82
C THR A 95 20.60 -1.81 0.74
N LEU A 96 21.71 -2.50 1.04
CA LEU A 96 22.70 -2.85 0.02
C LEU A 96 22.15 -4.02 -0.80
N PRO A 97 22.25 -4.01 -2.14
CA PRO A 97 21.76 -5.12 -2.97
C PRO A 97 22.26 -6.50 -2.53
N LYS A 98 23.50 -6.58 -2.00
CA LYS A 98 24.09 -7.82 -1.46
C LYS A 98 23.31 -8.42 -0.27
N GLN A 99 22.59 -7.60 0.49
CA GLN A 99 21.81 -8.04 1.65
C GLN A 99 20.48 -8.70 1.25
N ILE A 100 19.96 -8.37 0.06
CA ILE A 100 18.68 -8.90 -0.44
C ILE A 100 18.82 -10.38 -0.85
N SER A 101 19.95 -10.74 -1.48
CA SER A 101 20.24 -12.12 -1.91
C SER A 101 20.46 -13.10 -0.75
N GLN A 102 20.70 -12.61 0.47
CA GLN A 102 21.12 -13.42 1.61
C GLN A 102 19.97 -13.80 2.55
N GLN A 103 18.80 -13.14 2.46
CA GLN A 103 17.64 -13.48 3.28
C GLN A 103 17.06 -14.89 3.00
N THR A 104 17.49 -15.55 1.92
CA THR A 104 17.09 -16.93 1.61
C THR A 104 18.03 -17.99 2.21
N LEU A 105 19.19 -17.61 2.77
CA LEU A 105 20.20 -18.56 3.28
C LEU A 105 20.91 -18.00 4.52
N GLY A 106 20.53 -18.48 5.71
CA GLY A 106 21.42 -18.50 6.87
C GLY A 106 21.06 -17.54 8.00
N ASN A 107 21.18 -18.09 9.20
CA ASN A 107 20.64 -17.63 10.48
C ASN A 107 21.54 -16.58 11.17
N ASP A 108 22.06 -15.59 10.44
CA ASP A 108 22.98 -14.59 11.00
C ASP A 108 22.25 -13.27 11.29
N ALA A 109 21.86 -13.08 12.55
CA ALA A 109 21.27 -11.83 13.03
C ALA A 109 22.32 -10.71 13.03
N TYR A 110 22.25 -9.80 12.06
CA TYR A 110 23.08 -8.59 12.06
C TYR A 110 22.44 -7.49 12.91
N THR A 111 23.09 -7.13 14.02
CA THR A 111 22.74 -5.96 14.84
C THR A 111 23.19 -4.67 14.15
N LEU A 112 22.24 -3.82 13.76
CA LEU A 112 22.51 -2.48 13.24
C LEU A 112 22.79 -1.51 14.39
N TYR A 113 24.03 -1.07 14.54
CA TYR A 113 24.39 0.01 15.45
C TYR A 113 24.22 1.35 14.74
N ILE A 114 23.23 2.14 15.17
CA ILE A 114 23.11 3.55 14.78
C ILE A 114 23.86 4.35 15.85
N LYS A 115 24.86 5.12 15.40
CA LYS A 115 25.62 6.07 16.24
C LYS A 115 24.83 7.36 16.44
#